data_AF-A0A1K1P0Z1-F1
#
_entry.id   AF-A0A1K1P0Z1-F1
#
_cell.length_a   1.000
_cell.length_b   1.000
_cell.length_c   1.000
_cell.angle_alpha   90.00
_cell.angle_beta   90.00
_cell.angle_gamma   90.00
#
_symmetry.space_group_name_H-M   'P 1'
#
loop_
_entity.id
_entity.type
_entity.pdbx_description
1 polymer ?
#
loop_
_entity_poly.entity_id
_entity_poly.type
_entity_poly.pdbx_seq_one_letter_code
_entity_poly.pdbx_strand_id
1 'polypeptide(L)'
;MKKLLASVISIALTISAMLPITSFAAPDTAFVLGDNIVEASSANADAYAEQVVKLVNSERTKNGVQPVKALVSMNKAASIRAKEIVNKFDHVRPDGRKGMSAIDDAGLNWTYVGENIAMGYTSPEDVMDGWMNSQGHRNNILKPRYKYIGVGYYYANGYEYWVQLFMDSPVEYKDFPTVKVQSGDKNSGTLEKGDVNGDKAINAIDASEVLTEYANVSSGRGSHFSAAQITAADMNTNGTVDAVDASIILGIYASNATK
;
A
#
# COMPACT_ATOMS: atom_id res chain seq x y z
N MET A 1 -52.12 -4.51 -57.06
CA MET A 1 -52.85 -3.36 -56.45
C MET A 1 -51.84 -2.25 -56.17
N LYS A 2 -52.12 -1.06 -56.71
CA LYS A 2 -51.62 0.32 -56.44
C LYS A 2 -50.31 0.45 -55.61
N LYS A 3 -49.15 0.84 -56.15
CA LYS A 3 -48.68 2.17 -56.68
C LYS A 3 -48.88 3.37 -55.73
N LEU A 4 -47.74 4.04 -55.42
CA LEU A 4 -47.46 5.50 -55.26
C LEU A 4 -46.35 5.64 -54.17
N LEU A 5 -45.05 5.90 -54.43
CA LEU A 5 -44.34 6.97 -55.16
C LEU A 5 -44.67 8.41 -54.73
N ALA A 6 -43.69 9.08 -54.10
CA ALA A 6 -43.25 10.46 -54.32
C ALA A 6 -42.20 10.81 -53.23
N SER A 7 -40.90 10.98 -53.55
CA SER A 7 -40.25 12.19 -54.12
C SER A 7 -39.86 13.20 -53.02
N VAL A 8 -38.68 13.86 -52.97
CA VAL A 8 -37.63 14.13 -53.96
C VAL A 8 -36.52 15.00 -53.31
N ILE A 9 -35.23 14.72 -53.64
CA ILE A 9 -34.11 15.66 -54.00
C ILE A 9 -33.59 16.64 -52.91
N SER A 10 -32.28 16.78 -52.61
CA SER A 10 -31.12 17.22 -53.45
C SER A 10 -29.79 16.92 -52.73
N ILE A 11 -28.79 16.26 -53.32
CA ILE A 11 -27.63 16.75 -54.14
C ILE A 11 -26.56 17.57 -53.38
N ALA A 12 -25.35 16.98 -53.23
CA ALA A 12 -24.00 17.52 -53.54
C ALA A 12 -22.95 16.52 -52.99
N LEU A 13 -22.26 15.69 -53.80
CA LEU A 13 -20.95 15.92 -54.46
C LEU A 13 -19.96 16.67 -53.54
N THR A 14 -18.87 16.06 -53.06
CA THR A 14 -17.61 15.91 -53.82
C THR A 14 -16.67 14.83 -53.25
N ILE A 15 -15.86 14.25 -54.14
CA ILE A 15 -14.71 13.39 -53.88
C ILE A 15 -13.53 14.27 -53.41
N SER A 16 -12.80 13.86 -52.38
CA SER A 16 -11.39 14.27 -52.23
C SER A 16 -10.60 13.22 -51.46
N ALA A 17 -9.49 12.80 -52.07
CA ALA A 17 -8.51 11.88 -51.52
C ALA A 17 -7.80 12.47 -50.30
N MET A 18 -7.63 11.67 -49.25
CA MET A 18 -6.78 12.03 -48.11
C MET A 18 -5.47 11.23 -48.19
N LEU A 19 -4.37 11.96 -48.34
CA LEU A 19 -2.99 11.51 -48.21
C LEU A 19 -2.70 11.05 -46.77
N PRO A 20 -1.68 10.20 -46.52
CA PRO A 20 -1.29 9.83 -45.17
C PRO A 20 -0.53 11.01 -44.54
N ILE A 21 -1.00 11.50 -43.39
CA ILE A 21 -0.22 12.44 -42.58
C ILE A 21 0.31 11.68 -41.37
N THR A 22 1.62 11.69 -41.30
CA THR A 22 2.51 11.20 -40.26
C THR A 22 2.20 11.78 -38.89
N SER A 23 2.35 10.94 -37.87
CA SER A 23 2.52 11.26 -36.45
C SER A 23 3.19 12.61 -36.18
N PHE A 24 2.51 13.46 -35.42
CA PHE A 24 3.11 14.46 -34.55
C PHE A 24 2.33 14.46 -33.24
N ALA A 25 3.03 14.19 -32.13
CA ALA A 25 2.51 14.37 -30.79
C ALA A 25 2.09 15.83 -30.60
N ALA A 26 0.83 16.06 -30.22
CA ALA A 26 0.39 17.33 -29.68
C ALA A 26 0.37 17.22 -28.15
N PRO A 27 0.79 18.27 -27.42
CA PRO A 27 0.66 18.30 -25.98
C PRO A 27 -0.82 18.54 -25.65
N ASP A 28 -1.45 17.64 -24.91
CA ASP A 28 -2.75 17.93 -24.32
C ASP A 28 -2.57 18.96 -23.19
N THR A 29 -2.56 20.23 -23.58
CA THR A 29 -2.91 21.34 -22.70
C THR A 29 -4.39 21.20 -22.33
N ALA A 30 -4.67 20.51 -21.23
CA ALA A 30 -5.96 20.62 -20.58
C ALA A 30 -6.02 21.95 -19.81
N PHE A 31 -6.61 22.96 -20.43
CA PHE A 31 -7.21 24.08 -19.71
C PHE A 31 -8.62 23.63 -19.30
N VAL A 32 -8.78 23.26 -18.03
CA VAL A 32 -10.09 23.05 -17.41
C VAL A 32 -10.15 23.92 -16.16
N LEU A 33 -11.13 24.82 -16.15
CA LEU A 33 -11.48 25.69 -15.05
C LEU A 33 -12.13 24.87 -13.93
N GLY A 34 -11.59 24.99 -12.72
CA GLY A 34 -12.33 24.83 -11.47
C GLY A 34 -13.04 23.49 -11.25
N ASP A 35 -12.29 22.49 -10.81
CA ASP A 35 -12.72 21.58 -9.75
C ASP A 35 -11.47 21.12 -9.00
N ASN A 36 -11.30 21.62 -7.78
CA ASN A 36 -10.30 21.13 -6.84
C ASN A 36 -10.72 19.74 -6.37
N ILE A 37 -10.52 18.72 -7.21
CA ILE A 37 -10.29 17.36 -6.72
C ILE A 37 -8.90 17.36 -6.07
N VAL A 38 -8.84 17.87 -4.84
CA VAL A 38 -7.73 17.60 -3.93
C VAL A 38 -7.82 16.12 -3.56
N GLU A 39 -7.32 15.25 -4.44
CA GLU A 39 -6.77 13.99 -3.96
C GLU A 39 -5.82 14.38 -2.83
N ALA A 40 -6.09 13.91 -1.62
CA ALA A 40 -5.21 14.18 -0.49
C ALA A 40 -3.80 13.80 -0.92
N SER A 41 -2.87 14.76 -0.84
CA SER A 41 -1.47 14.46 -1.15
C SER A 41 -1.06 13.27 -0.28
N SER A 42 -0.31 12.33 -0.84
CA SER A 42 0.17 11.16 -0.10
C SER A 42 0.84 11.54 1.23
N ALA A 43 1.50 12.70 1.26
CA ALA A 43 2.08 13.29 2.47
C ALA A 43 1.05 13.59 3.58
N ASN A 44 -0.17 14.03 3.25
CA ASN A 44 -1.23 14.25 4.24
C ASN A 44 -1.77 12.92 4.79
N ALA A 45 -1.91 11.90 3.93
CA ALA A 45 -2.39 10.59 4.35
C ALA A 45 -1.42 9.90 5.33
N ASP A 46 -0.11 9.96 5.06
CA ASP A 46 0.91 9.39 5.95
C ASP A 46 0.98 10.10 7.30
N ALA A 47 0.90 11.45 7.30
CA ALA A 47 0.87 12.23 8.53
C ALA A 47 -0.37 11.92 9.39
N TYR A 48 -1.54 11.78 8.76
CA TYR A 48 -2.77 11.39 9.46
C TYR A 48 -2.70 9.96 9.99
N ALA A 49 -2.15 9.02 9.21
CA ALA A 49 -1.92 7.66 9.67
C ALA A 49 -1.03 7.63 10.92
N GLU A 50 0.08 8.38 10.93
CA GLU A 50 0.98 8.47 12.08
C GLU A 50 0.28 9.04 13.32
N GLN A 51 -0.53 10.11 13.15
CA GLN A 51 -1.28 10.72 14.24
C GLN A 51 -2.31 9.75 14.83
N VAL A 52 -3.07 9.04 13.99
CA VAL A 52 -4.03 8.02 14.45
C VAL A 52 -3.32 6.91 15.24
N VAL A 53 -2.16 6.44 14.80
CA VAL A 53 -1.38 5.42 15.55
C VAL A 53 -0.97 5.95 16.93
N LYS A 54 -0.53 7.20 17.04
CA LYS A 54 -0.20 7.83 18.33
C LYS A 54 -1.42 7.89 19.25
N LEU A 55 -2.57 8.27 18.73
CA LEU A 55 -3.83 8.33 19.48
C LEU A 55 -4.29 6.94 19.93
N VAL A 56 -4.21 5.93 19.07
CA VAL A 56 -4.48 4.51 19.41
C VAL A 56 -3.58 4.06 20.57
N ASN A 57 -2.28 4.31 20.47
CA ASN A 57 -1.34 3.91 21.51
C ASN A 57 -1.52 4.67 22.83
N SER A 58 -1.96 5.92 22.76
CA SER A 58 -2.39 6.68 23.95
C SER A 58 -3.57 6.00 24.64
N GLU A 59 -4.62 5.65 23.89
CA GLU A 59 -5.79 4.94 24.44
C GLU A 59 -5.45 3.55 24.98
N ARG A 60 -4.62 2.79 24.26
CA ARG A 60 -4.16 1.47 24.73
C ARG A 60 -3.38 1.59 26.04
N THR A 61 -2.46 2.55 26.14
CA THR A 61 -1.67 2.80 27.36
C THR A 61 -2.55 3.22 28.54
N LYS A 62 -3.52 4.13 28.32
CA LYS A 62 -4.50 4.53 29.34
C LYS A 62 -5.29 3.35 29.91
N ASN A 63 -5.54 2.34 29.08
CA ASN A 63 -6.30 1.14 29.46
C ASN A 63 -5.41 -0.06 29.85
N GLY A 64 -4.10 0.16 30.07
CA GLY A 64 -3.17 -0.90 30.49
C GLY A 64 -2.89 -1.95 29.42
N VAL A 65 -3.13 -1.64 28.14
CA VAL A 65 -2.89 -2.51 26.99
C VAL A 65 -1.59 -2.09 26.30
N GLN A 66 -0.78 -3.07 25.89
CA GLN A 66 0.50 -2.82 25.21
C GLN A 66 0.31 -2.03 23.90
N PRO A 67 1.14 -1.03 23.59
CA PRO A 67 1.11 -0.32 22.31
C PRO A 67 1.24 -1.26 21.11
N VAL A 68 0.57 -0.93 20.01
CA VAL A 68 0.77 -1.57 18.69
C VAL A 68 1.90 -0.90 17.93
N LYS A 69 2.57 -1.68 17.07
CA LYS A 69 3.61 -1.21 16.14
C LYS A 69 3.00 -0.92 14.76
N ALA A 70 3.30 0.24 14.17
CA ALA A 70 2.91 0.54 12.80
C ALA A 70 3.80 -0.21 11.80
N LEU A 71 3.23 -0.71 10.71
CA LEU A 71 3.97 -1.30 9.59
C LEU A 71 3.61 -0.60 8.28
N VAL A 72 4.63 -0.26 7.48
CA VAL A 72 4.45 0.39 6.18
C VAL A 72 3.59 -0.46 5.23
N SER A 73 3.83 -1.77 5.19
CA SER A 73 3.04 -2.72 4.40
C SER A 73 1.57 -2.76 4.83
N MET A 74 1.28 -2.65 6.13
CA MET A 74 -0.10 -2.54 6.63
C MET A 74 -0.73 -1.19 6.32
N ASN A 75 0.02 -0.08 6.36
CA ASN A 75 -0.50 1.23 5.94
C ASN A 75 -0.87 1.22 4.46
N LYS A 76 -0.05 0.59 3.60
CA LYS A 76 -0.38 0.40 2.18
C LYS A 76 -1.67 -0.41 2.00
N ALA A 77 -1.80 -1.52 2.72
CA ALA A 77 -3.03 -2.33 2.73
C ALA A 77 -4.25 -1.52 3.17
N ALA A 78 -4.13 -0.76 4.26
CA ALA A 78 -5.20 0.08 4.79
C ALA A 78 -5.57 1.22 3.83
N SER A 79 -4.61 1.80 3.10
CA SER A 79 -4.86 2.82 2.08
C SER A 79 -5.58 2.27 0.84
N ILE A 80 -5.23 1.05 0.39
CA ILE A 80 -6.01 0.34 -0.64
C ILE A 80 -7.44 0.17 -0.15
N ARG A 81 -7.58 -0.32 1.08
CA ARG A 81 -8.87 -0.57 1.69
C ARG A 81 -9.71 0.70 1.86
N ALA A 82 -9.09 1.84 2.19
CA ALA A 82 -9.74 3.15 2.28
C ALA A 82 -10.33 3.61 0.94
N LYS A 83 -9.66 3.29 -0.19
CA LYS A 83 -10.19 3.55 -1.54
C LYS A 83 -11.34 2.62 -1.89
N GLU A 84 -11.29 1.36 -1.45
CA GLU A 84 -12.35 0.39 -1.70
C GLU A 84 -13.67 0.75 -1.01
N ILE A 85 -13.62 1.26 0.24
CA ILE A 85 -14.83 1.63 0.98
C ILE A 85 -15.54 2.86 0.42
N VAL A 86 -14.91 3.63 -0.47
CA VAL A 86 -15.57 4.71 -1.22
C VAL A 86 -16.71 4.17 -2.08
N ASN A 87 -16.48 3.03 -2.74
CA ASN A 87 -17.47 2.42 -3.63
C ASN A 87 -18.58 1.74 -2.83
N LYS A 88 -18.22 1.13 -1.70
CA LYS A 88 -19.14 0.44 -0.80
C LYS A 88 -18.61 0.47 0.63
N PHE A 89 -19.25 1.27 1.49
CA PHE A 89 -18.91 1.36 2.91
C PHE A 89 -19.37 0.10 3.68
N ASP A 90 -18.61 -0.97 3.54
CA ASP A 90 -18.91 -2.32 4.04
C ASP A 90 -17.59 -3.01 4.39
N HIS A 91 -17.58 -3.90 5.39
CA HIS A 91 -16.46 -4.78 5.74
C HIS A 91 -16.18 -5.87 4.70
N VAL A 92 -16.97 -5.96 3.62
CA VAL A 92 -16.72 -6.80 2.45
C VAL A 92 -16.12 -5.96 1.33
N ARG A 93 -15.01 -6.42 0.78
CA ARG A 93 -14.29 -5.80 -0.34
C ARG A 93 -15.10 -5.91 -1.64
N PRO A 94 -14.82 -5.08 -2.67
CA PRO A 94 -15.52 -5.14 -3.96
C PRO A 94 -15.44 -6.51 -4.66
N ASP A 95 -14.38 -7.28 -4.39
CA ASP A 95 -14.19 -8.64 -4.92
C ASP A 95 -14.88 -9.74 -4.09
N GLY A 96 -15.61 -9.37 -3.03
CA GLY A 96 -16.33 -10.29 -2.16
C GLY A 96 -15.51 -10.86 -0.99
N ARG A 97 -14.20 -10.57 -0.90
CA ARG A 97 -13.38 -10.96 0.26
C ARG A 97 -13.67 -10.09 1.48
N LYS A 98 -13.17 -10.51 2.65
CA LYS A 98 -13.25 -9.70 3.89
C LYS A 98 -12.29 -8.50 3.79
N GLY A 99 -12.65 -7.36 4.35
CA GLY A 99 -11.88 -6.11 4.30
C GLY A 99 -10.43 -6.26 4.73
N MET A 100 -10.24 -6.98 5.82
CA MET A 100 -8.94 -7.30 6.36
C MET A 100 -8.04 -8.17 5.47
N SER A 101 -8.56 -8.80 4.42
CA SER A 101 -7.76 -9.57 3.46
C SER A 101 -6.84 -8.67 2.63
N ALA A 102 -6.99 -7.34 2.75
CA ALA A 102 -6.00 -6.40 2.24
C ALA A 102 -4.61 -6.63 2.86
N ILE A 103 -4.54 -7.19 4.07
CA ILE A 103 -3.28 -7.60 4.73
C ILE A 103 -2.62 -8.76 3.95
N ASP A 104 -3.42 -9.69 3.39
CA ASP A 104 -2.92 -10.82 2.60
C ASP A 104 -2.26 -10.32 1.30
N ASP A 105 -2.88 -9.33 0.66
CA ASP A 105 -2.36 -8.71 -0.57
C ASP A 105 -1.03 -7.96 -0.30
N ALA A 106 -0.75 -7.62 0.96
CA ALA A 106 0.54 -7.06 1.39
C ALA A 106 1.58 -8.12 1.80
N GLY A 107 1.29 -9.41 1.57
CA GLY A 107 2.20 -10.53 1.84
C GLY A 107 2.37 -10.85 3.33
N LEU A 108 1.46 -10.38 4.18
CA LEU A 108 1.54 -10.54 5.63
C LEU A 108 0.67 -11.69 6.11
N ASN A 109 1.28 -12.64 6.81
CA ASN A 109 0.57 -13.72 7.49
C ASN A 109 0.12 -13.28 8.89
N TRP A 110 -1.07 -13.70 9.29
CA TRP A 110 -1.68 -13.39 10.59
C TRP A 110 -2.49 -14.58 11.10
N THR A 111 -2.70 -14.66 12.41
CA THR A 111 -3.63 -15.63 13.02
C THR A 111 -4.90 -14.95 13.51
N TYR A 112 -4.82 -13.65 13.78
CA TYR A 112 -5.94 -12.86 14.26
C TYR A 112 -5.83 -11.43 13.76
N VAL A 113 -6.97 -10.90 13.29
CA VAL A 113 -7.02 -9.56 12.68
C VAL A 113 -8.28 -8.82 13.11
N GLY A 114 -8.24 -7.51 12.98
CA GLY A 114 -9.40 -6.65 13.09
C GLY A 114 -9.41 -5.57 12.01
N GLU A 115 -10.60 -5.07 11.71
CA GLU A 115 -10.81 -3.90 10.87
C GLU A 115 -11.74 -2.92 11.60
N ASN A 116 -11.38 -1.64 11.59
CA ASN A 116 -12.30 -0.54 11.85
C ASN A 116 -12.36 0.32 10.58
N ILE A 117 -13.57 0.75 10.19
CA ILE A 117 -13.78 1.69 9.09
C ILE A 117 -14.59 2.89 9.58
N ALA A 118 -14.34 4.07 9.03
CA ALA A 118 -15.11 5.27 9.34
C ALA A 118 -15.20 6.19 8.11
N MET A 119 -16.25 7.01 8.07
CA MET A 119 -16.51 7.95 6.99
C MET A 119 -17.01 9.29 7.55
N GLY A 120 -16.54 10.41 6.99
CA GLY A 120 -17.02 11.76 7.31
C GLY A 120 -16.43 12.40 8.57
N TYR A 121 -15.34 11.83 9.10
CA TYR A 121 -14.57 12.44 10.19
C TYR A 121 -13.41 13.24 9.60
N THR A 122 -13.30 14.51 9.95
CA THR A 122 -12.42 15.46 9.27
C THR A 122 -10.98 15.46 9.78
N SER A 123 -10.70 14.81 10.91
CA SER A 123 -9.37 14.79 11.52
C SER A 123 -9.06 13.45 12.21
N PRO A 124 -7.77 13.15 12.46
CA PRO A 124 -7.33 12.01 13.28
C PRO A 124 -7.99 11.96 14.67
N GLU A 125 -8.15 13.11 15.32
CA GLU A 125 -8.80 13.23 16.63
C GLU A 125 -10.29 12.89 16.53
N ASP A 126 -11.00 13.48 15.56
CA ASP A 126 -12.44 13.27 15.37
C ASP A 126 -12.75 11.79 15.11
N VAL A 127 -11.97 11.14 14.24
CA VAL A 127 -12.18 9.73 13.91
C VAL A 127 -11.85 8.81 15.08
N MET A 128 -10.81 9.15 15.86
CA MET A 128 -10.46 8.38 17.04
C MET A 128 -11.56 8.46 18.10
N ASP A 129 -12.12 9.64 18.34
CA ASP A 129 -13.26 9.82 19.23
C ASP A 129 -14.48 9.02 18.75
N GLY A 130 -14.74 9.03 17.43
CA GLY A 130 -15.78 8.23 16.80
C GLY A 130 -15.59 6.72 17.03
N TRP A 131 -14.38 6.20 16.82
CA TRP A 131 -14.08 4.79 17.07
C TRP A 131 -14.15 4.44 18.55
N MET A 132 -13.62 5.27 19.44
CA MET A 132 -13.69 4.99 20.86
C MET A 132 -15.14 5.01 21.33
N ASN A 133 -16.00 5.91 20.86
CA ASN A 133 -17.41 5.92 21.28
C ASN A 133 -18.26 4.75 20.73
N SER A 134 -17.73 3.96 19.80
CA SER A 134 -18.37 2.73 19.31
C SER A 134 -17.82 1.50 20.02
N GLN A 135 -18.68 0.71 20.66
CA GLN A 135 -18.26 -0.49 21.40
C GLN A 135 -17.48 -1.48 20.53
N GLY A 136 -17.91 -1.70 19.28
CA GLY A 136 -17.24 -2.63 18.35
C GLY A 136 -15.84 -2.15 17.98
N HIS A 137 -15.70 -0.87 17.63
CA HIS A 137 -14.41 -0.29 17.24
C HIS A 137 -13.45 -0.17 18.44
N ARG A 138 -13.95 0.28 19.60
CA ARG A 138 -13.19 0.30 20.86
C ARG A 138 -12.67 -1.09 21.24
N ASN A 139 -13.50 -2.13 21.09
CA ASN A 139 -13.09 -3.50 21.38
C ASN A 139 -11.92 -3.95 20.50
N ASN A 140 -11.88 -3.53 19.23
CA ASN A 140 -10.73 -3.78 18.37
C ASN A 140 -9.50 -3.00 18.84
N ILE A 141 -9.62 -1.69 19.05
CA ILE A 141 -8.51 -0.81 19.48
C ILE A 141 -7.87 -1.31 20.78
N LEU A 142 -8.66 -1.75 21.75
CA LEU A 142 -8.19 -2.19 23.07
C LEU A 142 -7.92 -3.70 23.15
N LYS A 143 -8.03 -4.45 22.05
CA LYS A 143 -7.77 -5.89 22.08
C LYS A 143 -6.29 -6.15 22.39
N PRO A 144 -5.93 -6.82 23.51
CA PRO A 144 -4.53 -7.07 23.87
C PRO A 144 -3.80 -8.01 22.90
N ARG A 145 -4.56 -8.80 22.14
CA ARG A 145 -4.01 -9.74 21.16
C ARG A 145 -3.36 -9.05 19.97
N TYR A 146 -3.82 -7.86 19.57
CA TYR A 146 -3.20 -7.14 18.46
C TYR A 146 -1.88 -6.51 18.90
N LYS A 147 -0.87 -6.65 18.04
CA LYS A 147 0.47 -6.11 18.23
C LYS A 147 0.86 -5.14 17.12
N TYR A 148 0.16 -5.14 15.99
CA TYR A 148 0.48 -4.34 14.83
C TYR A 148 -0.75 -3.64 14.26
N ILE A 149 -0.51 -2.49 13.64
CA ILE A 149 -1.53 -1.65 13.04
C ILE A 149 -1.09 -1.12 11.67
N GLY A 150 -2.04 -1.02 10.75
CA GLY A 150 -1.97 -0.16 9.58
C GLY A 150 -3.11 0.83 9.59
N VAL A 151 -2.85 2.07 9.19
CA VAL A 151 -3.88 3.11 9.05
C VAL A 151 -3.89 3.63 7.62
N GLY A 152 -5.10 3.74 7.06
CA GLY A 152 -5.35 4.27 5.74
C GLY A 152 -6.30 5.45 5.79
N TYR A 153 -6.03 6.45 4.96
CA TYR A 153 -6.84 7.64 4.77
C TYR A 153 -7.05 7.89 3.29
N TYR A 154 -8.27 8.25 2.89
CA TYR A 154 -8.58 8.66 1.53
C TYR A 154 -9.71 9.68 1.53
N TYR A 155 -9.60 10.72 0.70
CA TYR A 155 -10.65 11.73 0.52
C TYR A 155 -11.29 11.56 -0.85
N ALA A 156 -12.61 11.38 -0.88
CA ALA A 156 -13.36 11.24 -2.13
C ALA A 156 -14.82 11.66 -1.95
N ASN A 157 -15.45 12.14 -3.02
CA ASN A 157 -16.89 12.48 -3.03
C ASN A 157 -17.33 13.42 -1.89
N GLY A 158 -16.43 14.30 -1.43
CA GLY A 158 -16.70 15.23 -0.33
C GLY A 158 -16.59 14.64 1.07
N TYR A 159 -16.12 13.39 1.21
CA TYR A 159 -16.00 12.70 2.50
C TYR A 159 -14.59 12.11 2.70
N GLU A 160 -14.16 12.09 3.96
CA GLU A 160 -12.97 11.39 4.44
C GLU A 160 -13.30 9.93 4.75
N TYR A 161 -12.46 9.02 4.31
CA TYR A 161 -12.57 7.58 4.53
C TYR A 161 -11.34 7.10 5.31
N TRP A 162 -11.59 6.39 6.39
CA TRP A 162 -10.58 5.96 7.33
C TRP A 162 -10.64 4.47 7.55
N VAL A 163 -9.49 3.83 7.64
CA VAL A 163 -9.37 2.39 7.92
C VAL A 163 -8.28 2.16 8.95
N GLN A 164 -8.57 1.35 9.97
CA GLN A 164 -7.56 0.72 10.80
C GLN A 164 -7.58 -0.79 10.55
N LEU A 165 -6.42 -1.34 10.23
CA LEU A 165 -6.19 -2.77 10.17
C LEU A 165 -5.32 -3.17 11.34
N PHE A 166 -5.73 -4.19 12.09
CA PHE A 166 -4.98 -4.71 13.23
C PHE A 166 -4.59 -6.16 12.99
N MET A 167 -3.42 -6.58 13.49
CA MET A 167 -3.06 -8.01 13.53
C MET A 167 -2.25 -8.39 14.78
N ASP A 168 -2.28 -9.68 15.13
CA ASP A 168 -1.63 -10.22 16.33
C ASP A 168 -0.14 -10.50 16.19
N SER A 169 0.33 -10.76 14.98
CA SER A 169 1.74 -10.84 14.64
C SER A 169 1.84 -10.79 13.11
N PRO A 170 2.75 -10.01 12.47
CA PRO A 170 3.47 -10.60 11.38
C PRO A 170 4.16 -11.80 12.03
N VAL A 171 4.10 -12.97 11.42
CA VAL A 171 4.91 -14.08 11.88
C VAL A 171 6.30 -13.52 12.21
N GLU A 172 6.70 -13.59 13.49
CA GLU A 172 8.09 -13.39 13.85
C GLU A 172 8.81 -14.44 13.01
N TYR A 173 9.60 -14.02 12.04
CA TYR A 173 10.51 -14.92 11.35
C TYR A 173 11.63 -15.30 12.34
N LYS A 174 11.27 -16.09 13.36
CA LYS A 174 12.21 -16.74 14.27
C LYS A 174 12.80 -18.01 13.65
N ASP A 175 12.16 -18.51 12.59
CA ASP A 175 12.57 -19.69 11.84
C ASP A 175 12.80 -19.34 10.37
N PHE A 176 13.68 -18.38 10.08
CA PHE A 176 14.23 -18.32 8.72
C PHE A 176 15.05 -19.61 8.50
N PRO A 177 14.78 -20.41 7.46
CA PRO A 177 15.76 -21.37 7.01
C PRO A 177 17.02 -20.59 6.61
N THR A 178 18.14 -20.85 7.29
CA THR A 178 19.43 -20.35 6.87
C THR A 178 19.73 -20.96 5.50
N VAL A 179 19.55 -20.19 4.42
CA VAL A 179 19.94 -20.66 3.09
C VAL A 179 21.46 -20.51 3.00
N LYS A 180 22.18 -21.61 3.19
CA LYS A 180 23.62 -21.67 2.92
C LYS A 180 23.83 -21.62 1.41
N VAL A 181 23.87 -20.44 0.82
CA VAL A 181 24.23 -20.26 -0.60
C VAL A 181 25.75 -20.18 -0.70
N GLN A 182 26.38 -21.15 -1.37
CA GLN A 182 27.76 -21.02 -1.81
C GLN A 182 27.79 -20.16 -3.07
N SER A 183 28.36 -18.95 -3.00
CA SER A 183 28.72 -18.17 -4.19
C SER A 183 30.22 -18.28 -4.47
N GLY A 184 30.56 -18.61 -5.71
CA GLY A 184 31.90 -18.44 -6.23
C GLY A 184 32.09 -17.02 -6.73
N ASP A 185 32.53 -16.11 -5.86
CA ASP A 185 33.71 -15.26 -6.09
C ASP A 185 33.86 -14.18 -4.98
N LYS A 186 34.97 -14.30 -4.26
CA LYS A 186 35.85 -13.26 -3.68
C LYS A 186 35.23 -12.06 -2.96
N ASN A 187 34.28 -12.30 -2.06
CA ASN A 187 34.32 -11.80 -0.67
C ASN A 187 33.31 -12.60 0.14
N SER A 188 33.85 -13.64 0.77
CA SER A 188 33.15 -14.84 1.24
C SER A 188 32.41 -14.61 2.56
N GLY A 189 31.12 -14.30 2.47
CA GLY A 189 30.16 -14.47 3.57
C GLY A 189 28.80 -14.88 3.00
N THR A 190 28.15 -15.88 3.59
CA THR A 190 26.72 -16.12 3.38
C THR A 190 25.96 -14.87 3.82
N LEU A 191 25.22 -14.22 2.91
CA LEU A 191 24.35 -13.11 3.26
C LEU A 191 23.15 -13.64 4.04
N GLU A 192 22.86 -13.00 5.17
CA GLU A 192 21.62 -13.27 5.91
C GLU A 192 20.45 -12.62 5.18
N LYS A 193 19.26 -13.21 5.29
CA LYS A 193 18.07 -12.64 4.65
C LYS A 193 17.76 -11.27 5.28
N GLY A 194 17.71 -10.23 4.45
CA GLY A 194 17.58 -8.84 4.88
C GLY A 194 18.92 -8.10 5.11
N ASP A 195 20.05 -8.80 5.08
CA ASP A 195 21.41 -8.22 5.10
C ASP A 195 21.97 -8.28 3.67
N VAL A 196 21.73 -7.23 2.90
CA VAL A 196 22.05 -7.19 1.47
C VAL A 196 23.47 -6.70 1.19
N ASN A 197 24.10 -6.07 2.18
CA ASN A 197 25.46 -5.55 2.07
C ASN A 197 26.52 -6.43 2.77
N GLY A 198 26.10 -7.43 3.54
CA GLY A 198 26.95 -8.41 4.20
C GLY A 198 27.62 -7.91 5.48
N ASP A 199 27.09 -6.86 6.10
CA ASP A 199 27.62 -6.28 7.33
C ASP A 199 27.11 -6.98 8.60
N LYS A 200 26.23 -7.98 8.45
CA LYS A 200 25.57 -8.75 9.52
C LYS A 200 24.61 -7.94 10.38
N ALA A 201 24.16 -6.79 9.91
CA ALA A 201 23.24 -5.92 10.62
C ALA A 201 22.08 -5.50 9.70
N ILE A 202 20.91 -6.12 9.89
CA ILE A 202 19.69 -5.71 9.16
C ILE A 202 19.25 -4.31 9.61
N ASN A 203 19.47 -3.31 8.77
CA ASN A 203 19.26 -1.91 9.12
C ASN A 203 18.71 -1.06 7.95
N ALA A 204 18.65 0.27 8.15
CA ALA A 204 18.10 1.18 7.15
C ALA A 204 18.95 1.27 5.86
N ILE A 205 20.24 0.93 5.92
CA ILE A 205 21.15 0.85 4.78
C ILE A 205 20.68 -0.25 3.84
N ASP A 206 20.41 -1.45 4.37
CA ASP A 206 19.92 -2.58 3.56
C ASP A 206 18.63 -2.23 2.81
N ALA A 207 17.70 -1.57 3.50
CA ALA A 207 16.45 -1.13 2.89
C ALA A 207 16.69 -0.10 1.78
N SER A 208 17.63 0.84 1.99
CA SER A 208 17.97 1.85 0.99
C SER A 208 18.65 1.24 -0.25
N GLU A 209 19.43 0.17 -0.08
CA GLU A 209 20.02 -0.59 -1.17
C GLU A 209 18.95 -1.33 -1.97
N VAL A 210 17.99 -1.98 -1.30
CA VAL A 210 16.84 -2.62 -1.97
C VAL A 210 15.99 -1.62 -2.75
N LEU A 211 15.74 -0.42 -2.20
CA LEU A 211 15.02 0.64 -2.92
C LEU A 211 15.80 1.15 -4.14
N THR A 212 17.12 1.27 -4.01
CA THR A 212 17.99 1.65 -5.12
C THR A 212 17.96 0.61 -6.24
N GLU A 213 18.00 -0.66 -5.86
CA GLU A 213 17.93 -1.78 -6.79
C GLU A 213 16.57 -1.83 -7.51
N TYR A 214 15.49 -1.70 -6.76
CA TYR A 214 14.14 -1.60 -7.31
C TYR A 214 14.05 -0.46 -8.35
N ALA A 215 14.54 0.73 -8.02
CA ALA A 215 14.53 1.89 -8.92
C ALA A 215 15.36 1.65 -10.20
N ASN A 216 16.47 0.93 -10.10
CA ASN A 216 17.29 0.56 -11.27
C ASN A 216 16.57 -0.43 -12.17
N VAL A 217 16.06 -1.53 -11.61
CA VAL A 217 15.36 -2.58 -12.36
C VAL A 217 14.07 -2.04 -12.98
N SER A 218 13.29 -1.24 -12.23
CA SER A 218 12.05 -0.63 -12.73
C SER A 218 12.30 0.39 -13.85
N SER A 219 13.49 0.99 -13.89
CA SER A 219 13.91 1.91 -14.96
C SER A 219 14.50 1.19 -16.18
N GLY A 220 14.47 -0.15 -16.20
CA GLY A 220 15.00 -0.97 -17.29
C GLY A 220 16.52 -1.02 -17.36
N ARG A 221 17.23 -0.60 -16.29
CA ARG A 221 18.70 -0.55 -16.25
C ARG A 221 19.36 -1.89 -15.90
N GLY A 222 18.55 -2.93 -15.69
CA GLY A 222 19.02 -4.23 -15.21
C GLY A 222 19.33 -4.22 -13.71
N SER A 223 19.58 -5.40 -13.17
CA SER A 223 19.88 -5.62 -11.75
C SER A 223 21.35 -5.38 -11.48
N HIS A 224 21.68 -4.62 -10.42
CA HIS A 224 23.05 -4.48 -9.93
C HIS A 224 23.36 -5.46 -8.80
N PHE A 225 22.33 -6.07 -8.21
CA PHE A 225 22.48 -7.09 -7.20
C PHE A 225 23.02 -8.39 -7.79
N SER A 226 23.94 -9.02 -7.05
CA SER A 226 24.29 -10.41 -7.30
C SER A 226 23.09 -11.34 -7.00
N ALA A 227 23.11 -12.57 -7.50
CA ALA A 227 22.07 -13.55 -7.19
C ALA A 227 21.90 -13.79 -5.67
N ALA A 228 22.99 -13.69 -4.91
CA ALA A 228 22.95 -13.78 -3.45
C ALA A 228 22.25 -12.57 -2.82
N GLN A 229 22.53 -11.37 -3.31
CA GLN A 229 21.86 -10.14 -2.85
C GLN A 229 20.39 -10.12 -3.24
N ILE A 230 20.02 -10.59 -4.43
CA ILE A 230 18.61 -10.76 -4.83
C ILE A 230 17.91 -11.71 -3.86
N THR A 231 18.54 -12.83 -3.49
CA THR A 231 17.98 -13.79 -2.53
C THR A 231 17.86 -13.21 -1.12
N ALA A 232 18.85 -12.43 -0.68
CA ALA A 232 18.83 -11.75 0.61
C ALA A 232 17.81 -10.61 0.64
N ALA A 233 17.63 -9.91 -0.48
CA ALA A 233 16.72 -8.80 -0.66
C ALA A 233 15.27 -9.24 -0.81
N ASP A 234 14.97 -10.38 -1.43
CA ASP A 234 13.62 -10.91 -1.62
C ASP A 234 13.04 -11.43 -0.29
N MET A 235 12.57 -10.50 0.53
CA MET A 235 12.13 -10.72 1.90
C MET A 235 10.83 -11.53 1.94
N ASN A 236 9.94 -11.31 0.99
CA ASN A 236 8.66 -12.00 0.90
C ASN A 236 8.71 -13.30 0.06
N THR A 237 9.84 -13.58 -0.61
CA THR A 237 10.08 -14.78 -1.43
C THR A 237 9.12 -14.92 -2.60
N ASN A 238 8.76 -13.79 -3.21
CA ASN A 238 7.94 -13.75 -4.42
C ASN A 238 8.77 -13.78 -5.72
N GLY A 239 10.11 -13.81 -5.61
CA GLY A 239 11.04 -13.83 -6.74
C GLY A 239 11.31 -12.47 -7.36
N THR A 240 10.79 -11.39 -6.77
CA THR A 240 11.00 -10.01 -7.22
C THR A 240 11.57 -9.18 -6.07
N VAL A 241 12.49 -8.26 -6.39
CA VAL A 241 13.06 -7.33 -5.41
C VAL A 241 12.40 -5.97 -5.62
N ASP A 242 11.58 -5.54 -4.66
CA ASP A 242 10.81 -4.31 -4.76
C ASP A 242 10.71 -3.50 -3.45
N ALA A 243 9.89 -2.45 -3.48
CA ALA A 243 9.71 -1.57 -2.31
C ALA A 243 9.03 -2.29 -1.12
N VAL A 244 8.33 -3.40 -1.33
CA VAL A 244 7.77 -4.24 -0.26
C VAL A 244 8.90 -4.88 0.53
N ASP A 245 9.93 -5.37 -0.15
CA ASP A 245 11.09 -5.98 0.50
C ASP A 245 11.86 -5.00 1.38
N ALA A 246 12.13 -3.80 0.85
CA ALA A 246 12.73 -2.73 1.61
C ALA A 246 11.90 -2.35 2.85
N SER A 247 10.57 -2.35 2.71
CA SER A 247 9.66 -2.06 3.82
C SER A 247 9.71 -3.15 4.91
N ILE A 248 9.91 -4.42 4.52
CA ILE A 248 10.09 -5.53 5.47
C ILE A 248 11.40 -5.36 6.23
N ILE A 249 12.49 -5.00 5.54
CA ILE A 249 13.80 -4.71 6.16
C ILE A 249 13.68 -3.57 7.17
N LEU A 250 13.01 -2.46 6.81
CA LEU A 250 12.76 -1.34 7.73
C LEU A 250 11.92 -1.77 8.96
N GLY A 251 10.94 -2.65 8.76
CA GLY A 251 10.14 -3.21 9.84
C GLY A 251 10.98 -4.01 10.84
N ILE A 252 11.93 -4.82 10.33
CA ILE A 252 12.88 -5.57 11.16
C ILE A 252 13.81 -4.62 11.92
N TYR A 253 14.39 -3.65 11.23
CA TYR A 253 15.23 -2.61 11.83
C TYR A 253 14.53 -1.87 12.98
N ALA A 254 13.31 -1.37 12.75
CA ALA A 254 12.51 -0.67 13.76
C ALA A 254 12.19 -1.56 14.96
N SER A 255 11.97 -2.87 14.74
CA SER A 255 11.73 -3.82 15.82
C SER A 255 12.99 -4.16 16.63
N ASN A 256 14.18 -4.04 16.05
CA ASN A 256 15.46 -4.28 16.73
C ASN A 256 15.95 -3.04 17.49
N ALA A 257 15.69 -1.83 16.97
CA ALA A 257 16.03 -0.57 17.63
C ALA A 257 15.20 -0.25 18.88
N THR A 258 14.11 -1.00 19.12
CA THR A 258 13.19 -0.81 20.26
C THR A 258 13.39 -1.82 21.39
N LYS A 259 14.44 -2.66 21.32
CA LYS A 259 14.88 -3.58 22.38
C LYS A 259 16.03 -2.97 23.17
#